data_AF-A0A2V9AMR8-F1
#
_entry.id   AF-A0A2V9AMR8-F1
#
_cell.length_a   1.000
_cell.length_b   1.000
_cell.length_c   1.000
_cell.angle_alpha   90.00
_cell.angle_beta   90.00
_cell.angle_gamma   90.00
#
_symmetry.space_group_name_H-M   'P 1'
#
loop_
_entity.id
_entity.type
_entity.pdbx_description
1 polymer ?
#
loop_
_entity_poly.entity_id
_entity_poly.type
_entity_poly.pdbx_seq_one_letter_code
_entity_poly.pdbx_strand_id
1 'polypeptide(L)'
;MNGRFAFTAQFWGDRAVVCRAVEDRPGPIVEQQFGPFATWTQANAFAAKLNEGLDLDPLEVRQIVTSSILSTACVVQAALASNLSWMNSPLRLATRAVHMRFVLAELSLALTFCRTARHFASENTDRLIRHIQNAVVHARQFMALFDGDYRELEDVSRSLSTLNAALQVPPLSALMSK
;
A
#
# COMPACT_ATOMS: atom_id res chain seq x y z
N MET A 1 -9.25 23.18 2.79
CA MET A 1 -10.11 21.98 3.00
C MET A 1 -9.26 20.89 3.64
N ASN A 2 -9.59 20.48 4.87
CA ASN A 2 -8.95 19.35 5.53
C ASN A 2 -9.57 18.06 4.96
N GLY A 3 -8.77 17.23 4.31
CA GLY A 3 -9.22 15.92 3.80
C GLY A 3 -9.50 14.95 4.95
N ARG A 4 -10.28 13.90 4.68
CA ARG A 4 -10.50 12.81 5.64
C ARG A 4 -9.15 12.24 6.07
N PHE A 5 -9.02 11.90 7.35
CA PHE A 5 -7.77 11.39 7.88
C PHE A 5 -8.04 10.26 8.87
N ALA A 6 -7.05 9.41 9.06
CA ALA A 6 -7.08 8.32 10.01
C ALA A 6 -5.71 8.16 10.66
N PHE A 7 -5.68 7.59 11.85
CA PHE A 7 -4.45 7.26 12.55
C PHE A 7 -4.03 5.82 12.27
N THR A 8 -2.72 5.61 12.17
CA THR A 8 -2.11 4.30 11.96
C THR A 8 -0.77 4.23 12.70
N ALA A 9 -0.31 3.02 13.02
CA ALA A 9 0.99 2.83 13.62
C ALA A 9 2.08 2.56 12.58
N GLN A 10 3.25 3.15 12.79
CA GLN A 10 4.45 2.92 12.00
C GLN A 10 5.67 2.76 12.90
N PHE A 11 6.75 2.24 12.35
CA PHE A 11 8.06 2.32 12.99
C PHE A 11 8.81 3.57 12.51
N TRP A 12 9.43 4.28 13.44
CA TRP A 12 10.47 5.27 13.18
C TRP A 12 11.73 4.83 13.91
N GLY A 13 12.70 4.28 13.17
CA GLY A 13 13.88 3.66 13.76
C GLY A 13 13.49 2.43 14.58
N ASP A 14 13.89 2.39 15.85
CA ASP A 14 13.62 1.31 16.80
C ASP A 14 12.30 1.50 17.57
N ARG A 15 11.58 2.60 17.35
CA ARG A 15 10.37 2.94 18.11
C ARG A 15 9.12 2.85 17.26
N ALA A 16 8.02 2.42 17.87
CA ALA A 16 6.71 2.52 17.27
C ALA A 16 6.13 3.91 17.52
N VAL A 17 5.45 4.47 16.53
CA VAL A 17 4.85 5.80 16.58
C VAL A 17 3.46 5.79 15.96
N VAL A 18 2.63 6.72 16.38
CA VAL A 18 1.34 6.98 15.74
C VAL A 18 1.55 8.00 14.63
N CYS A 19 0.98 7.72 13.47
CA CYS A 19 0.99 8.57 12.31
C CYS A 19 -0.42 8.92 11.88
N ARG A 20 -0.59 10.11 11.30
CA ARG A 20 -1.79 10.52 10.61
C ARG A 20 -1.63 10.31 9.11
N ALA A 21 -2.52 9.53 8.53
CA ALA A 21 -2.72 9.40 7.10
C ALA A 21 -3.85 10.33 6.67
N VAL A 22 -3.66 11.06 5.58
CA VAL A 22 -4.71 11.89 4.97
C VAL A 22 -5.05 11.29 3.63
N GLU A 23 -6.35 11.11 3.37
CA GLU A 23 -6.85 10.53 2.13
C GLU A 23 -6.35 11.35 0.92
N ASP A 24 -5.91 10.62 -0.10
CA ASP A 24 -5.36 11.12 -1.37
C ASP A 24 -4.20 12.12 -1.23
N ARG A 25 -3.48 12.05 -0.09
CA ARG A 25 -2.28 12.84 0.14
C ARG A 25 -1.11 11.95 0.57
N PRO A 26 0.12 12.24 0.09
CA PRO A 26 1.32 11.57 0.58
C PRO A 26 1.41 11.63 2.12
N GLY A 27 1.53 10.45 2.71
CA GLY A 27 1.62 10.15 4.13
C GLY A 27 1.78 8.63 4.34
N PRO A 28 1.82 8.10 5.57
CA PRO A 28 1.44 8.74 6.83
C PRO A 28 2.52 9.62 7.46
N ILE A 29 2.13 10.72 8.09
CA ILE A 29 3.01 11.67 8.78
C ILE A 29 2.97 11.40 10.29
N VAL A 30 4.11 11.43 10.95
CA VAL A 30 4.22 11.11 12.38
C VAL A 30 3.60 12.22 13.23
N GLU A 31 2.73 11.83 14.15
CA GLU A 31 2.07 12.72 15.09
C GLU A 31 2.81 12.70 16.42
N GLN A 32 3.82 13.56 16.54
CA GLN A 32 4.77 13.57 17.66
C GLN A 32 4.10 13.74 19.03
N GLN A 33 2.92 14.36 19.07
CA GLN A 33 2.12 14.57 20.29
C GLN A 33 1.65 13.28 20.98
N PHE A 34 1.60 12.15 20.27
CA PHE A 34 1.20 10.86 20.84
C PHE A 34 2.39 10.03 21.36
N GLY A 35 3.61 10.54 21.17
CA GLY A 35 4.84 9.95 21.66
C GLY A 35 5.24 8.65 20.97
N PRO A 36 6.46 8.16 21.26
CA PRO A 36 6.88 6.83 20.88
C PRO A 36 6.34 5.77 21.85
N PHE A 37 5.98 4.62 21.31
CA PHE A 37 5.53 3.43 22.02
C PHE A 37 6.63 2.37 22.00
N ALA A 38 6.66 1.52 23.03
CA ALA A 38 7.63 0.44 23.13
C ALA A 38 7.42 -0.66 22.07
N THR A 39 6.18 -0.84 21.60
CA THR A 39 5.85 -1.82 20.56
C THR A 39 4.87 -1.27 19.55
N TRP A 40 4.91 -1.82 18.33
CA TRP A 40 3.94 -1.47 17.28
C TRP A 40 2.51 -1.77 17.70
N THR A 41 2.28 -2.88 18.41
CA THR A 41 0.94 -3.24 18.91
C THR A 41 0.37 -2.18 19.84
N GLN A 42 1.19 -1.61 20.73
CA GLN A 42 0.76 -0.51 21.59
C GLN A 42 0.42 0.75 20.79
N ALA A 43 1.26 1.14 19.84
CA ALA A 43 0.98 2.27 18.95
C ALA A 43 -0.30 2.04 18.13
N ASN A 44 -0.53 0.82 17.64
CA ASN A 44 -1.68 0.48 16.83
C ASN A 44 -2.97 0.46 17.65
N ALA A 45 -2.93 -0.06 18.88
CA ALA A 45 -4.04 0.01 19.80
C ALA A 45 -4.40 1.46 20.17
N PHE A 46 -3.39 2.32 20.33
CA PHE A 46 -3.60 3.74 20.55
C PHE A 46 -4.23 4.42 19.32
N ALA A 47 -3.69 4.17 18.12
CA ALA A 47 -4.24 4.67 16.87
C ALA A 47 -5.70 4.22 16.66
N ALA A 48 -6.03 2.97 16.99
CA ALA A 48 -7.40 2.47 16.94
C ALA A 48 -8.36 3.27 17.85
N LYS A 49 -7.97 3.54 19.10
CA LYS A 49 -8.75 4.39 20.01
C LYS A 49 -8.93 5.82 19.50
N LEU A 50 -7.92 6.38 18.85
CA LEU A 50 -8.05 7.71 18.23
C LEU A 50 -9.06 7.68 17.07
N ASN A 51 -9.07 6.61 16.27
CA ASN A 51 -10.02 6.46 15.17
C ASN A 51 -11.46 6.21 15.65
N GLU A 52 -11.64 5.52 16.78
CA GLU A 52 -12.95 5.42 17.44
C GLU A 52 -13.51 6.81 17.79
N GLY A 53 -12.65 7.72 18.28
CA GLY A 53 -13.02 9.12 18.54
C GLY A 53 -13.36 9.95 17.30
N LEU A 54 -13.04 9.46 16.10
CA LEU A 54 -13.41 10.05 14.82
C LEU A 54 -14.65 9.39 14.19
N ASP A 55 -15.26 8.41 14.88
CA ASP A 55 -16.39 7.61 14.39
C ASP A 55 -16.10 6.93 13.03
N LEU A 56 -14.83 6.54 12.81
CA LEU A 56 -14.42 5.83 11.61
C LEU A 56 -14.45 4.33 11.84
N ASP A 57 -15.07 3.59 10.92
CA ASP A 57 -15.03 2.16 10.98
C ASP A 57 -13.64 1.60 10.55
N PRO A 58 -13.27 0.37 10.95
CA PRO A 58 -11.97 -0.20 10.60
C PRO A 58 -11.69 -0.34 9.09
N LEU A 59 -12.73 -0.45 8.25
CA LEU A 59 -12.59 -0.48 6.80
C LEU A 59 -12.27 0.91 6.25
N GLU A 60 -12.93 1.96 6.72
CA GLU A 60 -12.66 3.35 6.34
C GLU A 60 -11.24 3.77 6.75
N VAL A 61 -10.81 3.42 7.96
CA VAL A 61 -9.43 3.63 8.41
C VAL A 61 -8.45 2.99 7.44
N ARG A 62 -8.68 1.73 7.05
CA ARG A 62 -7.83 1.03 6.07
C ARG A 62 -7.83 1.74 4.72
N GLN A 63 -8.97 2.23 4.23
CA GLN A 63 -9.07 2.94 2.95
C GLN A 63 -8.25 4.22 2.96
N ILE A 64 -8.42 5.06 3.98
CA ILE A 64 -7.69 6.33 4.12
C ILE A 64 -6.18 6.09 4.22
N VAL A 65 -5.77 5.15 5.07
CA VAL A 65 -4.35 4.80 5.25
C VAL A 65 -3.76 4.25 3.95
N THR A 66 -4.50 3.37 3.26
CA THR A 66 -4.05 2.81 1.98
C THR A 66 -3.91 3.90 0.93
N SER A 67 -4.92 4.75 0.74
CA SER A 67 -4.86 5.87 -0.22
C SER A 67 -3.65 6.79 0.04
N SER A 68 -3.37 7.10 1.31
CA SER A 68 -2.22 7.94 1.68
C SER A 68 -0.88 7.27 1.34
N ILE A 69 -0.76 5.96 1.62
CA ILE A 69 0.42 5.16 1.24
C ILE A 69 0.59 5.10 -0.29
N LEU A 70 -0.52 4.89 -1.03
CA LEU A 70 -0.50 4.88 -2.49
C LEU A 70 -0.01 6.22 -3.04
N SER A 71 -0.49 7.33 -2.49
CA SER A 71 -0.08 8.68 -2.87
C SER A 71 1.42 8.94 -2.63
N THR A 72 1.95 8.47 -1.49
CA THR A 72 3.40 8.57 -1.20
C THR A 72 4.22 7.82 -2.23
N ALA A 73 3.79 6.63 -2.61
CA ALA A 73 4.52 5.82 -3.56
C ALA A 73 4.53 6.42 -4.97
N CYS A 74 3.43 7.02 -5.42
CA CYS A 74 3.42 7.74 -6.70
C CYS A 74 4.44 8.88 -6.72
N VAL A 75 4.54 9.65 -5.62
CA VAL A 75 5.54 10.72 -5.49
C VAL A 75 6.96 10.15 -5.45
N VAL A 76 7.18 9.07 -4.70
CA VAL A 76 8.48 8.39 -4.61
C VAL A 76 8.90 7.81 -5.96
N GLN A 77 7.98 7.17 -6.70
CA GLN A 77 8.24 6.62 -8.03
C GLN A 77 8.59 7.74 -9.01
N ALA A 78 7.85 8.85 -9.00
CA ALA A 78 8.17 10.02 -9.82
C ALA A 78 9.55 10.61 -9.46
N ALA A 79 9.87 10.70 -8.17
CA ALA A 79 11.17 11.18 -7.69
C ALA A 79 12.32 10.27 -8.15
N LEU A 80 12.18 8.94 -8.01
CA LEU A 80 13.16 7.96 -8.47
C LEU A 80 13.36 8.00 -9.98
N ALA A 81 12.26 8.08 -10.75
CA ALA A 81 12.33 8.20 -12.21
C ALA A 81 13.04 9.49 -12.66
N SER A 82 12.98 10.55 -11.84
CA SER A 82 13.57 11.85 -12.14
C SER A 82 15.04 12.01 -11.72
N ASN A 83 15.61 11.14 -10.88
CA ASN A 83 16.94 11.36 -10.29
C ASN A 83 17.79 10.09 -10.11
N LEU A 84 18.84 9.99 -10.93
CA LEU A 84 19.87 8.93 -10.88
C LEU A 84 20.90 9.08 -9.73
N SER A 85 20.88 10.16 -8.95
CA SER A 85 21.99 10.52 -8.05
C SER A 85 21.91 9.95 -6.62
N TRP A 86 20.89 9.16 -6.28
CA TRP A 86 20.64 8.73 -4.90
C TRP A 86 21.21 7.35 -4.57
N MET A 87 22.08 6.83 -5.44
CA MET A 87 22.51 5.43 -5.45
C MET A 87 23.14 4.95 -4.13
N ASN A 88 23.64 5.79 -3.23
CA ASN A 88 24.28 5.35 -1.98
C ASN A 88 23.72 6.01 -0.70
N SER A 89 22.51 6.57 -0.73
CA SER A 89 21.95 7.26 0.44
C SER A 89 21.05 6.35 1.31
N PRO A 90 20.98 6.56 2.64
CA PRO A 90 19.95 5.95 3.50
C PRO A 90 18.52 6.22 3.01
N LEU A 91 18.35 7.32 2.27
CA LEU A 91 17.10 7.72 1.65
C LEU A 91 16.68 6.76 0.52
N ARG A 92 17.62 6.10 -0.17
CA ARG A 92 17.33 5.01 -1.12
C ARG A 92 16.72 3.80 -0.41
N LEU A 93 17.28 3.38 0.73
CA LEU A 93 16.76 2.25 1.51
C LEU A 93 15.35 2.54 2.06
N ALA A 94 15.14 3.73 2.62
CA ALA A 94 13.82 4.14 3.11
C ALA A 94 12.80 4.23 1.97
N THR A 95 13.20 4.83 0.85
CA THR A 95 12.40 4.91 -0.38
C THR A 95 12.03 3.53 -0.91
N ARG A 96 13.00 2.61 -0.96
CA ARG A 96 12.81 1.22 -1.39
C ARG A 96 11.82 0.50 -0.47
N ALA A 97 11.94 0.66 0.84
CA ALA A 97 11.01 0.08 1.80
C ALA A 97 9.57 0.63 1.60
N VAL A 98 9.42 1.93 1.35
CA VAL A 98 8.12 2.55 1.05
C VAL A 98 7.53 2.01 -0.26
N HIS A 99 8.33 1.92 -1.32
CA HIS A 99 7.89 1.40 -2.62
C HIS A 99 7.53 -0.11 -2.52
N MET A 100 8.30 -0.90 -1.77
CA MET A 100 7.96 -2.30 -1.52
C MET A 100 6.61 -2.44 -0.78
N ARG A 101 6.38 -1.62 0.25
CA ARG A 101 5.10 -1.61 0.98
C ARG A 101 3.93 -1.20 0.10
N PHE A 102 4.16 -0.26 -0.82
CA PHE A 102 3.17 0.11 -1.82
C PHE A 102 2.81 -1.06 -2.73
N VAL A 103 3.81 -1.70 -3.35
CA VAL A 103 3.56 -2.83 -4.25
C VAL A 103 2.80 -3.94 -3.54
N LEU A 104 3.16 -4.25 -2.29
CA LEU A 104 2.44 -5.24 -1.47
C LEU A 104 1.00 -4.81 -1.16
N ALA A 105 0.76 -3.55 -0.83
CA ALA A 105 -0.58 -3.04 -0.59
C ALA A 105 -1.44 -3.07 -1.87
N GLU A 106 -0.86 -2.69 -3.01
CA GLU A 106 -1.53 -2.69 -4.32
C GLU A 106 -1.89 -4.11 -4.76
N LEU A 107 -0.98 -5.08 -4.58
CA LEU A 107 -1.25 -6.50 -4.84
C LEU A 107 -2.32 -7.06 -3.90
N SER A 108 -2.33 -6.67 -2.63
CA SER A 108 -3.36 -7.08 -1.66
C SER A 108 -4.75 -6.54 -2.04
N LEU A 109 -4.80 -5.28 -2.48
CA LEU A 109 -6.02 -4.65 -2.96
C LEU A 109 -6.51 -5.33 -4.26
N ALA A 110 -5.62 -5.61 -5.20
CA ALA A 110 -5.93 -6.34 -6.42
C ALA A 110 -6.50 -7.74 -6.12
N LEU A 111 -5.93 -8.46 -5.14
CA LEU A 111 -6.49 -9.74 -4.69
C LEU A 111 -7.90 -9.61 -4.13
N THR A 112 -8.19 -8.53 -3.41
CA THR A 112 -9.53 -8.24 -2.91
C THR A 112 -10.48 -7.93 -4.06
N PHE A 113 -10.05 -7.13 -5.04
CA PHE A 113 -10.84 -6.88 -6.25
C PHE A 113 -11.12 -8.14 -7.06
N CYS A 114 -10.16 -9.07 -7.18
CA CYS A 114 -10.41 -10.38 -7.79
C CYS A 114 -11.56 -11.11 -7.08
N ARG A 115 -11.56 -11.14 -5.74
CA ARG A 115 -12.63 -11.78 -4.97
C ARG A 115 -13.98 -11.07 -5.18
N THR A 116 -13.99 -9.74 -5.13
CA THR A 116 -15.21 -8.94 -5.31
C THR A 116 -15.80 -9.11 -6.71
N ALA A 117 -14.98 -9.00 -7.75
CA ALA A 117 -15.40 -9.15 -9.14
C ALA A 117 -15.90 -10.58 -9.46
N ARG A 118 -15.42 -11.60 -8.75
CA ARG A 118 -15.96 -12.98 -8.85
C ARG A 118 -17.36 -13.13 -8.27
N HIS A 119 -17.74 -12.29 -7.31
CA HIS A 119 -19.03 -12.42 -6.62
C HIS A 119 -20.05 -11.38 -7.08
N PHE A 120 -19.58 -10.25 -7.63
CA PHE A 120 -20.42 -9.13 -8.05
C PHE A 120 -19.98 -8.63 -9.42
N ALA A 121 -20.65 -9.10 -10.47
CA ALA A 121 -20.58 -8.46 -11.78
C ALA A 121 -21.37 -7.14 -11.71
N SER A 122 -20.66 -6.02 -11.73
CA SER A 122 -21.25 -4.67 -11.70
C SER A 122 -20.67 -3.82 -12.84
N GLU A 123 -21.26 -2.63 -13.07
CA GLU A 123 -20.75 -1.65 -14.04
C GLU A 123 -19.29 -1.24 -13.81
N ASN A 124 -18.77 -1.44 -12.59
CA ASN A 124 -17.38 -1.10 -12.23
C ASN A 124 -16.37 -2.22 -12.51
N THR A 125 -16.80 -3.37 -13.05
CA THR A 125 -15.93 -4.55 -13.24
C THR A 125 -14.70 -4.23 -14.12
N ASP A 126 -14.87 -3.46 -15.20
CA ASP A 126 -13.76 -3.06 -16.07
C ASP A 126 -12.75 -2.15 -15.39
N ARG A 127 -13.21 -1.32 -14.44
CA ARG A 127 -12.33 -0.48 -13.63
C ARG A 127 -11.55 -1.33 -12.62
N LEU A 128 -12.20 -2.31 -11.99
CA LEU A 128 -11.55 -3.26 -11.08
C LEU A 128 -10.48 -4.09 -11.82
N ILE A 129 -10.78 -4.59 -13.01
CA ILE A 129 -9.83 -5.34 -13.86
C ILE A 129 -8.63 -4.48 -14.20
N ARG A 130 -8.82 -3.22 -14.60
CA ARG A 130 -7.71 -2.29 -14.84
C ARG A 130 -6.85 -2.05 -13.61
N HIS A 131 -7.44 -1.89 -12.43
CA HIS A 131 -6.66 -1.76 -11.19
C HIS A 131 -5.84 -3.02 -10.90
N ILE A 132 -6.40 -4.21 -11.14
CA ILE A 132 -5.68 -5.47 -10.99
C ILE A 132 -4.50 -5.56 -11.98
N GLN A 133 -4.71 -5.20 -13.25
CA GLN A 133 -3.66 -5.19 -14.27
C GLN A 133 -2.54 -4.19 -13.94
N ASN A 134 -2.90 -2.98 -13.49
CA ASN A 134 -1.93 -1.97 -13.09
C ASN A 134 -1.06 -2.47 -11.92
N ALA A 135 -1.66 -3.12 -10.91
CA ALA A 135 -0.92 -3.71 -9.80
C ALA A 135 0.11 -4.75 -10.26
N VAL A 136 -0.25 -5.58 -11.24
CA VAL A 136 0.69 -6.56 -11.84
C VAL A 136 1.83 -5.84 -12.58
N VAL A 137 1.53 -4.80 -13.35
CA VAL A 137 2.53 -4.02 -14.09
C VAL A 137 3.49 -3.31 -13.13
N HIS A 138 2.97 -2.62 -12.11
CA HIS A 138 3.78 -1.93 -11.11
C HIS A 138 4.67 -2.89 -10.33
N ALA A 139 4.13 -4.04 -9.90
CA ALA A 139 4.92 -5.06 -9.22
C ALA A 139 6.09 -5.58 -10.09
N ARG A 140 5.83 -5.86 -11.38
CA ARG A 140 6.88 -6.31 -12.32
C ARG A 140 7.93 -5.23 -12.58
N GLN A 141 7.50 -3.98 -12.76
CA GLN A 141 8.41 -2.85 -12.95
C GLN A 141 9.29 -2.63 -11.71
N PHE A 142 8.70 -2.69 -10.51
CA PHE A 142 9.43 -2.61 -9.26
C PHE A 142 10.48 -3.72 -9.17
N MET A 143 10.10 -4.97 -9.41
CA MET A 143 11.03 -6.10 -9.38
C MET A 143 12.17 -5.96 -10.41
N ALA A 144 11.87 -5.44 -11.62
CA ALA A 144 12.88 -5.25 -12.67
C ALA A 144 13.88 -4.14 -12.34
N LEU A 145 13.45 -3.10 -11.62
CA LEU A 145 14.28 -1.97 -11.20
C LEU A 145 14.90 -2.17 -9.81
N PHE A 146 14.59 -3.29 -9.13
CA PHE A 146 15.05 -3.55 -7.78
C PHE A 146 16.54 -3.90 -7.78
N ASP A 147 17.32 -3.13 -7.03
CA ASP A 147 18.78 -3.23 -6.95
C ASP A 147 19.27 -3.72 -5.56
N GLY A 148 18.39 -4.39 -4.81
CA GLY A 148 18.67 -4.98 -3.49
C GLY A 148 18.81 -6.51 -3.51
N ASP A 149 18.78 -7.14 -2.33
CA ASP A 149 18.81 -8.59 -2.21
C ASP A 149 17.49 -9.20 -2.72
N TYR A 150 17.57 -10.16 -3.66
CA TYR A 150 16.41 -10.88 -4.18
C TYR A 150 15.54 -11.53 -3.09
N ARG A 151 16.11 -11.85 -1.92
CA ARG A 151 15.32 -12.34 -0.76
C ARG A 151 14.28 -11.32 -0.28
N GLU A 152 14.56 -10.02 -0.41
CA GLU A 152 13.61 -8.97 -0.07
C GLU A 152 12.40 -8.95 -1.03
N LEU A 153 12.50 -9.55 -2.22
CA LEU A 153 11.39 -9.63 -3.18
C LEU A 153 10.50 -10.87 -2.97
N GLU A 154 10.79 -11.73 -1.99
CA GLU A 154 10.06 -13.00 -1.82
C GLU A 154 8.55 -12.76 -1.58
N ASP A 155 8.20 -11.79 -0.72
CA ASP A 155 6.81 -11.46 -0.43
C ASP A 155 6.07 -10.88 -1.63
N VAL A 156 6.77 -10.07 -2.45
CA VAL A 156 6.22 -9.50 -3.69
C VAL A 156 5.99 -10.62 -4.71
N SER A 157 6.97 -11.50 -4.90
CA SER A 157 6.88 -12.64 -5.81
C SER A 157 5.75 -13.61 -5.41
N ARG A 158 5.64 -13.92 -4.11
CA ARG A 158 4.57 -14.76 -3.55
C ARG A 158 3.19 -14.12 -3.78
N SER A 159 3.07 -12.82 -3.50
CA SER A 159 1.82 -12.07 -3.71
C SER A 159 1.42 -12.00 -5.18
N LEU A 160 2.38 -11.78 -6.08
CA LEU A 160 2.17 -11.76 -7.53
C LEU A 160 1.74 -13.13 -8.05
N SER A 161 2.35 -14.21 -7.57
CA SER A 161 1.98 -15.58 -7.91
C SER A 161 0.56 -15.91 -7.45
N THR A 162 0.19 -15.48 -6.24
CA THR A 162 -1.16 -15.63 -5.69
C THR A 162 -2.19 -14.86 -6.51
N LEU A 163 -1.85 -13.64 -6.95
CA LEU A 163 -2.71 -12.82 -7.80
C LEU A 163 -2.91 -13.43 -9.18
N ASN A 164 -1.84 -13.93 -9.81
CA ASN A 164 -1.93 -14.64 -11.08
C ASN A 164 -2.82 -15.87 -10.97
N ALA A 165 -2.68 -16.66 -9.90
CA ALA A 165 -3.55 -17.81 -9.66
C ALA A 165 -5.03 -17.39 -9.51
N ALA A 166 -5.30 -16.30 -8.78
CA ALA A 166 -6.66 -15.78 -8.60
C ALA A 166 -7.31 -15.30 -9.91
N LEU A 167 -6.51 -14.72 -10.82
CA LEU A 167 -6.96 -14.25 -12.13
C LEU A 167 -7.35 -15.39 -13.08
N GLN A 168 -6.72 -16.56 -12.94
CA GLN A 168 -7.03 -17.74 -13.74
C GLN A 168 -8.36 -18.41 -13.35
N VAL A 169 -8.97 -18.01 -12.23
CA VAL A 169 -10.23 -18.60 -11.76
C VAL A 169 -11.44 -17.94 -12.43
N PRO A 170 -12.39 -18.72 -12.98
CA PRO A 170 -13.64 -18.17 -13.53
C PRO A 170 -14.45 -17.38 -12.48
N PRO A 171 -15.18 -16.30 -12.88
CA PRO A 171 -15.34 -15.76 -14.24
C PRO A 171 -14.23 -14.81 -14.72
N LEU A 172 -13.18 -14.55 -13.93
CA LEU A 172 -12.18 -13.52 -14.25
C LEU A 172 -11.36 -13.83 -15.51
N SER A 173 -10.98 -15.10 -15.71
CA SER A 173 -10.24 -15.53 -16.90
C SER A 173 -11.00 -15.25 -18.21
N ALA A 174 -12.33 -15.34 -18.18
CA ALA A 174 -13.19 -15.02 -19.32
C ALA A 174 -13.33 -13.51 -19.57
N LEU A 175 -13.24 -12.68 -18.52
CA LEU A 175 -13.29 -11.23 -18.61
C LEU A 175 -11.96 -10.62 -19.10
N MET A 176 -10.83 -11.28 -18.84
CA MET A 176 -9.51 -10.85 -19.32
C MET A 176 -9.19 -11.26 -20.76
N SER A 177 -10.01 -12.13 -21.37
CA SER A 177 -9.81 -12.64 -22.74
C SER A 177 -10.64 -11.89 -23.80
N LYS A 178 -11.38 -10.86 -23.40
CA LYS A 178 -12.11 -9.94 -24.29
C LYS A 178 -11.27 -8.71 -24.57
#